data_AF-D2TXI4-F1
#
_entry.id   AF-D2TXI4-F1
#
_cell.length_a   1.000
_cell.length_b   1.000
_cell.length_c   1.000
_cell.angle_alpha   90.00
_cell.angle_beta   90.00
_cell.angle_gamma   90.00
#
_symmetry.space_group_name_H-M   'P 1'
#
loop_
_entity.id
_entity.type
_entity.pdbx_description
1 polymer ?
#
loop_
_entity_poly.entity_id
_entity_poly.type
_entity_poly.pdbx_seq_one_letter_code
_entity_poly.pdbx_strand_id
1 'polypeptide(L)' 'MIEYLINSGLTQIQIQQKTGISQPSISRLLSGKNSDPRISVLKAIESLYIEAKNSKDKQVVAS' A
#
# COMPACT_ATOMS: atom_id res chain seq x y z
N MET A 1 1.95 5.19 4.57
CA MET A 1 1.55 3.79 4.31
C MET A 1 1.69 3.42 2.84
N ILE A 2 0.98 4.08 1.91
CA ILE A 2 1.07 3.73 0.48
C ILE A 2 2.47 3.98 -0.11
N GLU A 3 3.16 5.04 0.30
CA GLU A 3 4.55 5.30 -0.10
C GLU A 3 5.51 4.20 0.37
N TYR A 4 5.30 3.65 1.57
CA TYR A 4 6.09 2.53 2.06
C TYR A 4 5.94 1.31 1.14
N LEU A 5 4.73 1.03 0.66
CA LEU A 5 4.50 -0.07 -0.28
C LEU A 5 5.31 0.11 -1.57
N ILE A 6 5.31 1.33 -2.13
CA ILE A 6 6.14 1.66 -3.29
C ILE A 6 7.63 1.47 -2.98
N ASN A 7 8.11 2.00 -1.85
CA ASN A 7 9.51 1.91 -1.43
C ASN A 7 9.92 0.47 -1.05
N SER A 8 8.96 -0.40 -0.75
CA SER A 8 9.19 -1.83 -0.53
C SER A 8 9.29 -2.64 -1.83
N GLY A 9 9.13 -1.99 -2.99
CA GLY A 9 9.27 -2.58 -4.32
C GLY A 9 7.94 -2.96 -4.98
N LEU A 10 6.79 -2.63 -4.38
CA LEU A 10 5.50 -2.84 -5.05
C LEU A 10 5.24 -1.76 -6.10
N THR A 11 4.74 -2.18 -7.25
CA THR A 11 4.20 -1.29 -8.28
C THR A 11 2.74 -0.90 -7.96
N GLN A 12 2.25 0.19 -8.57
CA GLN A 12 0.83 0.58 -8.43
C GLN A 12 -0.13 -0.53 -8.91
N ILE A 13 0.24 -1.30 -9.94
CA ILE A 13 -0.55 -2.42 -10.45
C ILE A 13 -0.65 -3.54 -9.40
N GLN A 14 0.47 -3.87 -8.75
CA GLN A 14 0.46 -4.88 -7.68
C GLN A 14 -0.34 -4.41 -6.47
N ILE A 15 -0.28 -3.13 -6.11
CA ILE A 15 -1.11 -2.56 -5.04
C ILE A 15 -2.60 -2.66 -5.42
N GLN A 16 -2.97 -2.33 -6.66
CA GLN A 16 -4.34 -2.51 -7.15
C GLN A 16 -4.80 -3.96 -7.03
N GLN A 17 -4.01 -4.91 -7.53
CA GLN A 17 -4.36 -6.33 -7.50
C GLN A 17 -4.55 -6.85 -6.06
N LYS A 18 -3.71 -6.38 -5.13
CA LYS A 18 -3.75 -6.81 -3.72
C LYS A 18 -4.84 -6.13 -2.90
N THR A 19 -5.21 -4.90 -3.23
CA THR A 19 -6.16 -4.10 -2.43
C THR A 19 -7.55 -3.98 -3.05
N GLY A 20 -7.70 -4.30 -4.34
CA GLY A 20 -8.92 -4.04 -5.11
C GLY A 20 -9.19 -2.54 -5.39
N ILE A 21 -8.30 -1.64 -4.97
CA ILE A 21 -8.44 -0.20 -5.21
C ILE A 21 -8.08 0.10 -6.67
N SER A 22 -8.91 0.91 -7.34
CA SER A 22 -8.64 1.29 -8.73
C SER A 22 -7.36 2.12 -8.89
N GLN A 23 -6.67 1.97 -10.02
CA GLN A 23 -5.44 2.69 -10.33
C GLN A 23 -5.60 4.23 -10.24
N PRO A 24 -6.71 4.86 -10.69
CA PRO A 24 -6.92 6.29 -10.49
C PRO A 24 -7.00 6.71 -9.01
N SER A 25 -7.58 5.86 -8.15
CA SER A 25 -7.63 6.12 -6.70
C SER A 25 -6.24 6.00 -6.07
N ILE A 26 -5.44 5.01 -6.48
CA ILE A 26 -4.03 4.87 -6.06
C ILE A 26 -3.22 6.10 -6.50
N SER A 27 -3.39 6.56 -7.74
CA SER A 27 -2.70 7.76 -8.24
C SER A 27 -3.09 9.03 -7.46
N ARG A 28 -4.37 9.20 -7.11
CA ARG A 28 -4.82 10.31 -6.27
C ARG A 28 -4.26 10.25 -4.84
N LEU A 29 -4.17 9.05 -4.26
CA LEU A 29 -3.52 8.85 -2.96
C LEU A 29 -2.04 9.22 -2.99
N LEU A 30 -1.32 8.79 -4.03
CA LEU A 30 0.12 9.06 -4.18
C LEU A 30 0.44 10.52 -4.49
N SER A 31 -0.46 11.23 -5.19
CA SER A 31 -0.26 12.64 -5.53
C SER A 31 -0.63 13.60 -4.40
N GLY A 32 -1.16 13.10 -3.27
CA GLY A 32 -1.67 13.93 -2.18
C GLY A 32 -2.92 14.76 -2.55
N LYS A 33 -3.47 14.58 -3.77
CA LYS A 33 -4.65 15.31 -4.27
C LYS A 33 -5.98 14.74 -3.77
N ASN A 34 -5.96 13.64 -3.02
CA ASN A 34 -7.13 13.10 -2.32
C ASN A 34 -7.01 13.39 -0.83
N SER A 35 -7.69 14.43 -0.36
CA SER A 35 -7.63 14.88 1.03
C SER A 35 -8.44 14.02 2.01
N ASP A 36 -9.34 13.15 1.53
CA ASP A 36 -10.15 12.28 2.40
C ASP A 36 -10.56 10.95 1.72
N PRO A 37 -9.69 9.92 1.73
CA PRO A 37 -10.01 8.60 1.21
C PRO A 37 -11.08 7.92 2.06
N ARG A 38 -12.00 7.17 1.43
CA ARG A 38 -12.98 6.35 2.16
C ARG A 38 -12.27 5.42 3.15
N ILE A 39 -12.87 5.18 4.31
CA ILE A 39 -12.35 4.26 5.34
C ILE A 39 -11.99 2.88 4.77
N SER A 40 -12.78 2.36 3.83
CA SER A 40 -12.49 1.07 3.18
C SER A 40 -11.15 1.07 2.41
N VAL A 41 -10.81 2.18 1.77
CA VAL A 41 -9.55 2.37 1.06
C VAL A 41 -8.39 2.43 2.06
N LEU A 42 -8.56 3.17 3.16
CA LEU A 42 -7.55 3.25 4.22
C LEU A 42 -7.27 1.87 4.83
N LYS A 43 -8.32 1.12 5.19
CA LYS A 43 -8.19 -0.23 5.75
C LYS A 43 -7.48 -1.19 4.79
N ALA A 44 -7.83 -1.17 3.49
CA ALA A 44 -7.17 -2.03 2.52
C ALA A 44 -5.67 -1.71 2.37
N ILE A 45 -5.31 -0.43 2.37
CA ILE A 45 -3.90 0.00 2.34
C ILE A 45 -3.18 -0.36 3.64
N GLU A 46 -3.83 -0.19 4.79
CA GLU A 46 -3.29 -0.52 6.11
C GLU A 46 -3.01 -2.02 6.24
N SER A 47 -3.96 -2.89 5.86
CA SER A 47 -3.75 -4.35 5.88
C SER A 47 -2.55 -4.75 5.03
N LEU A 48 -2.45 -4.24 3.80
CA LEU A 48 -1.31 -4.53 2.93
C LEU A 48 0.01 -3.98 3.48
N TYR A 49 -0.01 -2.81 4.13
CA TYR A 49 1.16 -2.24 4.78
C TYR A 49 1.67 -3.12 5.94
N ILE A 50 0.76 -3.62 6.79
CA ILE A 50 1.10 -4.51 7.90
C ILE A 50 1.71 -5.81 7.38
N GLU A 51 1.11 -6.40 6.34
CA GLU A 51 1.65 -7.60 5.68
C GLU A 51 3.07 -7.36 5.16
N ALA A 52 3.28 -6.30 4.38
CA ALA A 52 4.58 -5.96 3.80
C ALA A 52 5.65 -5.72 4.88
N LYS A 53 5.27 -5.08 5.99
CA LYS A 53 6.18 -4.81 7.11
C LYS A 53 6.57 -6.09 7.84
N ASN A 54 5.61 -6.94 8.17
CA ASN A 54 5.86 -8.23 8.82
C ASN A 54 6.72 -9.15 7.94
N SER A 55 6.55 -9.11 6.62
CA SER A 55 7.39 -9.87 5.68
C SER A 55 8.83 -9.38 5.66
N LYS A 56 9.09 -8.07 5.73
CA LYS A 56 10.44 -7.52 5.84
C LYS A 56 11.10 -7.88 7.17
N ASP A 57 10.37 -7.76 8.27
CA ASP A 57 10.92 -8.05 9.60
C ASP A 57 11.33 -9.53 9.72
N LYS A 58 10.57 -10.46 9.10
CA LYS A 58 10.94 -11.87 8.99
C LYS A 58 12.19 -12.13 8.14
N GLN A 59 12.49 -11.28 7.17
CA GLN A 59 13.68 -11.40 6.32
C GLN A 59 14.94 -10.89 7.02
N VAL A 60 14.81 -9.85 7.85
CA VAL A 60 15.91 -9.23 8.62
C VAL A 60 16.37 -10.12 9.79
N VAL A 61 15.47 -10.89 10.42
CA VAL A 61 15.85 -11.83 11.49
C VAL A 61 16.43 -13.15 10.99
N ALA A 62 16.31 -13.43 9.69
CA ALA A 62 16.80 -14.65 9.06
C ALA A 62 18.10 -14.46 8.25
N SER A 63 18.70 -13.26 8.30
CA SER A 63 19.93 -12.88 7.59
C SER A 63 21.06 -12.58 8.56
#